data_AF-A0A7C3NAQ0-F1
#
_entry.id   AF-A0A7C3NAQ0-F1
#
_cell.length_a   1.000
_cell.length_b   1.000
_cell.length_c   1.000
_cell.angle_alpha   90.00
_cell.angle_beta   90.00
_cell.angle_gamma   90.00
#
_symmetry.space_group_name_H-M   'P 1'
#
loop_
_entity.id
_entity.type
_entity.pdbx_description
1 polymer ?
#
loop_
_entity_poly.entity_id
_entity_poly.type
_entity_poly.pdbx_seq_one_letter_code
_entity_poly.pdbx_strand_id
1 'polypeptide(L)'
;MNGNQTLSKPKTLVIACGALAKETKEIIDKYGWLVELKALPALHHMTPLKITQDLDQLLEQIRNDYERVIVVYGECGATGIDDVIAKHGVVRISGPHCYEMYAGAASFARMMEE
;
A
#
# COMPACT_ATOMS: atom_id res chain seq x y z
N MET A 1 -19.63 8.38 -35.40
CA MET A 1 -19.51 7.09 -34.67
C MET A 1 -18.06 6.96 -34.25
N ASN A 2 -17.79 6.61 -32.99
CA ASN A 2 -16.53 6.13 -32.38
C ASN A 2 -16.67 6.48 -30.89
N GLY A 3 -17.14 5.61 -30.02
CA GLY A 3 -16.74 4.22 -29.80
C GLY A 3 -16.62 4.15 -28.29
N ASN A 4 -17.71 3.72 -27.63
CA ASN A 4 -17.81 3.66 -26.18
C ASN A 4 -16.79 2.63 -25.67
N GLN A 5 -15.58 3.07 -25.33
CA GLN A 5 -14.58 2.22 -24.74
C GLN A 5 -15.04 1.92 -23.31
N THR A 6 -15.62 0.75 -23.11
CA THR A 6 -15.86 0.21 -21.77
C THR A 6 -14.49 0.02 -21.13
N LEU A 7 -14.06 1.00 -20.32
CA LEU A 7 -12.84 0.90 -19.53
C LEU A 7 -13.01 -0.28 -18.57
N SER A 8 -12.33 -1.39 -18.86
CA SER A 8 -12.33 -2.56 -17.99
C SER A 8 -11.71 -2.18 -16.64
N LYS A 9 -12.35 -2.55 -15.53
CA LYS A 9 -11.84 -2.31 -14.17
C LYS A 9 -10.38 -2.78 -14.07
N PRO A 10 -9.47 -2.01 -13.45
CA PRO A 10 -8.09 -2.44 -13.23
C PRO A 10 -8.05 -3.80 -12.52
N LYS A 11 -7.21 -4.72 -13.02
CA LYS A 11 -7.04 -6.05 -12.44
C LYS A 11 -6.06 -6.07 -11.25
N THR A 12 -5.35 -4.97 -11.02
CA THR A 12 -4.37 -4.82 -9.94
C THR A 12 -4.78 -3.71 -8.99
N LEU A 13 -4.69 -3.98 -7.69
CA LEU A 13 -4.88 -3.02 -6.62
C LEU A 13 -3.55 -2.74 -5.91
N VAL A 14 -3.31 -1.47 -5.62
CA VAL A 14 -2.29 -1.02 -4.67
C VAL A 14 -2.97 -0.52 -3.42
N ILE A 15 -2.58 -1.04 -2.25
CA ILE A 15 -3.02 -0.55 -0.94
C ILE A 15 -1.82 0.15 -0.29
N ALA A 16 -1.88 1.47 -0.20
CA ALA A 16 -0.78 2.28 0.33
C ALA A 16 -1.03 2.75 1.76
N CYS A 17 0.05 3.10 2.44
CA CYS A 17 -0.01 4.01 3.58
C CYS A 17 -0.57 5.37 3.16
N GLY A 18 -1.47 5.94 3.96
CA GLY A 18 -2.00 7.28 3.73
C GLY A 18 -0.91 8.37 3.66
N ALA A 19 0.21 8.17 4.35
CA ALA A 19 1.37 9.07 4.29
C ALA A 19 2.20 8.93 2.99
N LEU A 20 2.01 7.85 2.23
CA LEU A 20 2.68 7.58 0.95
C LEU A 20 1.72 7.62 -0.25
N ALA A 21 0.43 7.88 -0.01
CA ALA A 21 -0.60 7.74 -1.04
C ALA A 21 -0.40 8.72 -2.20
N LYS A 22 0.06 9.95 -1.90
CA LYS A 22 0.34 10.97 -2.91
C LYS A 22 1.50 10.54 -3.81
N GLU A 23 2.62 10.15 -3.23
CA GLU A 23 3.83 9.73 -3.93
C GLU A 23 3.58 8.44 -4.73
N THR A 24 2.84 7.50 -4.14
CA THR A 24 2.40 6.27 -4.83
C THR A 24 1.57 6.62 -6.07
N LYS A 25 0.64 7.58 -5.95
CA LYS A 25 -0.16 8.05 -7.09
C LYS A 25 0.69 8.73 -8.15
N GLU A 26 1.64 9.59 -7.75
CA GLU A 26 2.57 10.24 -8.69
C GLU A 26 3.38 9.21 -9.49
N ILE A 27 3.84 8.13 -8.86
CA ILE A 27 4.52 7.02 -9.55
C ILE A 27 3.58 6.32 -10.53
N ILE A 28 2.36 5.96 -10.09
CA ILE A 28 1.35 5.32 -10.94
C ILE A 28 1.07 6.16 -12.19
N ASP A 29 0.84 7.47 -12.01
CA ASP A 29 0.52 8.40 -13.09
C ASP A 29 1.71 8.60 -14.03
N LYS A 30 2.93 8.75 -13.48
CA LYS A 30 4.17 8.93 -14.25
C LYS A 30 4.43 7.76 -15.21
N TYR A 31 4.16 6.54 -14.78
CA TYR A 31 4.41 5.33 -15.59
C TYR A 31 3.16 4.79 -16.29
N GLY A 32 2.00 5.46 -16.16
CA GLY A 32 0.75 5.06 -16.81
C GLY A 32 0.25 3.68 -16.39
N TRP A 33 0.49 3.27 -15.15
CA TRP A 33 0.08 1.95 -14.67
C TRP A 33 -1.44 1.84 -14.55
N LEU A 34 -2.02 0.78 -15.12
CA LEU A 34 -3.45 0.46 -15.00
C LEU A 34 -3.73 -0.24 -13.67
N VAL A 35 -3.68 0.51 -12.59
CA VAL A 35 -3.90 0.02 -11.21
C VAL A 35 -4.93 0.89 -10.50
N GLU A 36 -5.70 0.28 -9.60
CA GLU A 36 -6.47 1.03 -8.61
C GLU A 36 -5.58 1.32 -7.40
N LEU A 37 -5.73 2.49 -6.78
CA LEU A 37 -5.04 2.86 -5.55
C LEU A 37 -6.05 3.07 -4.42
N LYS A 38 -5.87 2.35 -3.32
CA LYS A 38 -6.52 2.60 -2.04
C LYS A 38 -5.46 2.96 -1.02
N ALA A 39 -5.84 3.75 -0.02
CA ALA A 39 -4.94 4.10 1.07
C ALA A 39 -5.62 3.89 2.42
N LEU A 40 -4.90 3.28 3.37
CA LEU A 40 -5.34 3.25 4.76
C LEU A 40 -5.05 4.62 5.42
N PRO A 41 -5.86 5.07 6.38
CA PRO A 41 -5.67 6.35 7.06
C PRO A 41 -4.24 6.53 7.61
N ALA A 42 -3.61 7.66 7.30
CA ALA A 42 -2.29 8.00 7.84
C ALA A 42 -2.28 8.02 9.39
N LEU A 43 -3.41 8.39 9.99
CA LEU A 43 -3.63 8.46 11.43
C LEU A 43 -3.38 7.12 12.16
N HIS A 44 -3.40 5.98 11.45
CA HIS A 44 -3.10 4.68 12.06
C HIS A 44 -1.68 4.60 12.66
N HIS A 45 -0.75 5.48 12.29
CA HIS A 45 0.56 5.56 12.94
C HIS A 45 0.48 5.91 14.43
N MET A 46 -0.62 6.52 14.88
CA MET A 46 -0.87 6.75 16.31
C MET A 46 -1.47 5.53 17.02
N THR A 47 -1.97 4.54 16.28
CA THR A 47 -2.58 3.32 16.81
C THR A 47 -2.19 2.13 15.93
N PRO A 48 -0.91 1.70 15.94
CA PRO A 48 -0.36 0.83 14.90
C PRO A 48 -1.10 -0.50 14.70
N LEU A 49 -1.69 -1.08 15.75
CA LEU A 49 -2.48 -2.30 15.66
C LEU A 49 -3.66 -2.19 14.66
N LYS A 50 -4.21 -0.98 14.46
CA LYS A 50 -5.27 -0.73 13.46
C LYS A 50 -4.78 -0.93 12.03
N ILE A 51 -3.48 -0.80 11.76
CA ILE A 51 -2.93 -1.02 10.42
C ILE A 51 -3.19 -2.47 10.02
N THR A 52 -2.80 -3.42 10.87
CA THR A 52 -2.97 -4.86 10.63
C THR A 52 -4.46 -5.24 10.57
N GLN A 53 -5.29 -4.70 11.47
CA GLN A 53 -6.74 -4.96 11.50
C GLN A 53 -7.46 -4.46 10.25
N ASP A 54 -7.26 -3.20 9.88
CA ASP A 54 -7.96 -2.59 8.75
C ASP A 54 -7.44 -3.12 7.42
N LEU A 55 -6.15 -3.49 7.35
CA LEU A 55 -5.60 -4.18 6.18
C LEU A 55 -6.25 -5.56 6.01
N ASP A 56 -6.35 -6.36 7.07
CA ASP A 56 -6.97 -7.69 7.03
C ASP A 56 -8.44 -7.60 6.60
N GLN A 57 -9.18 -6.64 7.17
CA GLN A 57 -10.58 -6.40 6.82
C GLN A 57 -10.75 -5.98 5.36
N LEU A 58 -9.90 -5.08 4.87
CA LEU A 58 -9.95 -4.63 3.48
C LEU A 58 -9.64 -5.77 2.51
N LEU A 59 -8.62 -6.58 2.80
CA LEU A 59 -8.23 -7.72 1.98
C LEU A 59 -9.32 -8.79 1.90
N GLU A 60 -10.02 -9.06 3.01
CA GLU A 60 -11.16 -9.98 3.02
C GLU A 60 -12.31 -9.47 2.11
N GLN A 61 -12.59 -8.16 2.16
CA GLN A 61 -13.67 -7.54 1.36
C GLN A 61 -13.41 -7.59 -0.15
N ILE A 62 -12.15 -7.52 -0.57
CA ILE A 62 -11.76 -7.37 -1.99
C ILE A 62 -11.21 -8.65 -2.61
N ARG A 63 -11.26 -9.78 -1.89
CA ARG A 63 -10.59 -11.05 -2.24
C ARG A 63 -10.84 -11.54 -3.68
N ASN A 64 -12.01 -11.25 -4.26
CA ASN A 64 -12.40 -11.69 -5.60
C ASN A 64 -12.48 -10.56 -6.64
N ASP A 65 -12.08 -9.34 -6.25
CA ASP A 65 -12.24 -8.15 -7.07
C ASP A 65 -11.02 -7.84 -7.95
N TYR A 66 -9.85 -8.41 -7.61
CA TYR A 66 -8.57 -8.12 -8.25
C TYR A 66 -7.76 -9.41 -8.44
N GLU A 67 -7.03 -9.49 -9.55
CA GLU A 67 -6.10 -10.59 -9.83
C GLU A 67 -4.78 -10.44 -9.08
N ARG A 68 -4.42 -9.20 -8.71
CA ARG A 68 -3.18 -8.90 -7.98
C ARG A 68 -3.40 -7.77 -6.99
N VAL A 69 -2.86 -7.94 -5.78
CA VAL A 69 -2.85 -6.90 -4.75
C VAL A 69 -1.42 -6.68 -4.27
N ILE A 70 -1.00 -5.41 -4.21
CA ILE A 70 0.33 -4.98 -3.76
C ILE A 70 0.14 -4.02 -2.58
N VAL A 71 0.79 -4.31 -1.46
CA VAL A 71 0.75 -3.47 -0.26
C VAL A 71 1.99 -2.60 -0.18
N VAL A 72 1.80 -1.29 -0.23
CA VAL A 72 2.83 -0.25 -0.09
C VAL A 72 2.75 0.30 1.33
N TYR A 73 3.20 -0.52 2.29
CA TYR A 73 3.18 -0.23 3.71
C TYR A 73 4.37 -0.90 4.40
N GLY A 74 5.06 -0.18 5.28
CA GLY A 74 6.01 -0.75 6.22
C GLY A 74 5.33 -1.45 7.40
N GLU A 75 6.12 -2.00 8.32
CA GLU A 75 5.54 -2.55 9.55
C GLU A 75 5.01 -1.45 10.47
N CYS A 76 5.71 -0.31 10.58
CA CYS A 76 5.30 0.88 11.34
C CYS A 76 4.86 0.60 12.79
N GLY A 77 5.43 -0.45 13.42
CA GLY A 77 5.08 -0.86 14.78
C GLY A 77 3.72 -1.56 14.91
N ALA A 78 3.06 -1.89 13.79
CA ALA A 78 1.77 -2.57 13.78
C ALA A 78 1.86 -4.00 14.32
N THR A 79 3.02 -4.65 14.10
CA THR A 79 3.28 -6.09 14.32
C THR A 79 2.29 -6.99 13.56
N GLY A 80 2.77 -8.14 13.06
CA GLY A 80 1.92 -9.13 12.39
C GLY A 80 1.38 -8.73 11.01
N ILE A 81 1.88 -7.66 10.39
CA ILE A 81 1.49 -7.30 9.01
C ILE A 81 1.88 -8.42 8.05
N ASP A 82 3.05 -9.03 8.23
CA ASP A 82 3.54 -10.13 7.38
C ASP A 82 2.64 -11.38 7.48
N ASP A 83 2.05 -11.64 8.65
CA ASP A 83 1.08 -12.72 8.83
C ASP A 83 -0.20 -12.46 8.03
N VAL A 84 -0.68 -11.21 8.01
CA VAL A 84 -1.82 -10.80 7.17
C VAL A 84 -1.50 -10.91 5.68
N ILE A 85 -0.30 -10.48 5.27
CA ILE A 85 0.16 -10.62 3.88
C ILE A 85 0.16 -12.11 3.47
N ALA A 86 0.72 -12.98 4.31
CA ALA A 86 0.78 -14.42 4.07
C ALA A 86 -0.62 -15.07 4.04
N LYS A 87 -1.50 -14.70 4.99
CA LYS A 87 -2.90 -15.19 5.07
C LYS A 87 -3.67 -14.95 3.77
N HIS A 88 -3.49 -13.78 3.16
CA HIS A 88 -4.20 -13.40 1.93
C HIS A 88 -3.45 -13.73 0.64
N GLY A 89 -2.20 -14.21 0.73
CA GLY A 89 -1.38 -14.53 -0.44
C GLY A 89 -1.04 -13.31 -1.30
N VAL A 90 -0.99 -12.12 -0.70
CA VAL A 90 -0.65 -10.87 -1.39
C VAL A 90 0.84 -10.55 -1.23
N VAL A 91 1.33 -9.51 -1.89
CA VAL A 91 2.73 -9.08 -1.76
C VAL A 91 2.82 -7.71 -1.14
N ARG A 92 3.87 -7.45 -0.35
CA ARG A 92 4.19 -6.12 0.14
C ARG A 92 5.61 -5.71 -0.24
N ILE A 93 5.84 -4.40 -0.24
CA ILE A 93 7.20 -3.86 -0.25
C ILE A 93 7.89 -4.15 1.08
N SER A 94 9.19 -4.45 1.03
CA SER A 94 10.01 -4.64 2.22
C SER A 94 10.32 -3.31 2.90
N GLY A 95 10.51 -3.34 4.22
CA GLY A 95 10.96 -2.19 5.00
C GLY A 95 10.19 -2.04 6.32
N PRO A 96 10.86 -1.60 7.40
CA PRO A 96 10.24 -1.42 8.71
C PRO A 96 9.36 -0.17 8.79
N HIS A 97 9.67 0.90 8.03
CA HIS A 97 8.99 2.19 8.16
C HIS A 97 8.61 2.81 6.82
N CYS A 98 7.38 3.35 6.75
CA CYS A 98 6.95 4.14 5.59
C CYS A 98 7.82 5.39 5.38
N TYR A 99 8.33 5.99 6.45
CA TYR A 99 9.21 7.15 6.35
C TYR A 99 10.58 6.83 5.76
N GLU A 100 11.11 5.63 6.02
CA GLU A 100 12.33 5.16 5.36
C GLU A 100 12.10 5.00 3.85
N MET A 101 10.94 4.45 3.46
CA MET A 101 10.56 4.31 2.05
C MET A 101 10.47 5.66 1.34
N TYR A 102 9.99 6.69 2.04
CA TYR A 102 9.90 8.05 1.53
C TYR A 102 11.27 8.74 1.45
N ALA A 103 12.03 8.73 2.55
CA ALA A 103 13.29 9.45 2.66
C ALA A 103 14.44 8.78 1.89
N GLY A 104 14.31 7.48 1.61
CA GLY A 104 15.39 6.61 1.16
C GLY A 104 16.25 6.14 2.33
N ALA A 105 16.69 4.87 2.27
CA ALA A 105 17.39 4.19 3.36
C ALA A 105 18.61 4.96 3.89
N ALA A 106 19.43 5.54 3.00
CA ALA A 106 20.62 6.28 3.41
C ALA A 106 20.30 7.58 4.19
N SER A 107 19.30 8.34 3.74
CA SER A 107 18.87 9.57 4.41
C SER A 107 18.20 9.25 5.75
N PHE A 108 17.37 8.20 5.78
CA PHE A 108 16.70 7.75 6.99
C PHE A 108 17.69 7.28 8.05
N ALA A 109 18.69 6.47 7.66
CA ALA A 109 19.74 6.02 8.59
C ALA A 109 20.44 7.20 9.26
N ARG A 110 20.77 8.25 8.50
CA ARG A 110 21.39 9.47 9.05
C ARG A 110 20.49 10.20 10.06
N MET A 111 19.17 10.24 9.83
CA MET A 111 18.21 10.89 10.75
C MET A 111 18.05 10.11 12.06
N MET A 112 18.29 8.79 12.06
CA MET A 112 18.17 7.92 13.24
C MET A 112 19.44 7.87 14.09
N GLU A 113 20.56 8.36 13.57
CA GLU A 113 21.85 8.43 14.27
C GLU A 113 22.02 9.71 15.11
N GLU A 114 21.10 10.67 14.98
CA GLU A 114 21.04 11.92 15.76
C GLU A 114 20.17 11.79 17.02
#